data_AF-A0AA51LX35-F1
#
_entry.id   AF-A0AA51LX35-F1
#
_cell.length_a   1.000
_cell.length_b   1.000
_cell.length_c   1.000
_cell.angle_alpha   90.00
_cell.angle_beta   90.00
_cell.angle_gamma   90.00
#
_symmetry.space_group_name_H-M   'P 1'
#
loop_
_entity.id
_entity.type
_entity.pdbx_description
1 polymer ?
#
loop_
_entity_poly.entity_id
_entity_poly.type
_entity_poly.pdbx_seq_one_letter_code
_entity_poly.pdbx_strand_id
1 'polypeptide(L)'
;MSSPARYQPIATPAVQRPNAVSQATAIEQSRAVAEVQAAVLVAQQNRRNKAIAVEEMREATAQASVAERAFFKFPRGGQTVSGPSIHLARELARCWGNIQFGVTELRRDDDKGESEMQAYAWDLETNARNATTFIVPHKRDTKKGVVQLADMRDIYENNANNGARRLREAIFAVLPGWFVDEAQDRCNETLAKGGGVPLPQRIANGIAAFEAIGISRRQLEAKIGRPSKDWNEHDITALGVSLKSIRNGEVTKDEEFPPATVSAEEITNAAKPQEGNKPEPDPQEESQPKLIAEPISDEQLKTMRKLLANWKYTTVAERLEYLQSQFGDQLKSEKDLDAARAQEFIEWLQTEQARPAAGGAE
;
A
#
# COMPACT_ATOMS: atom_id res chain seq x y z
N MET A 1 46.66 -28.77 13.87
CA MET A 1 45.77 -27.68 13.41
C MET A 1 45.37 -26.87 14.63
N SER A 2 45.58 -25.55 14.64
CA SER A 2 45.22 -24.72 15.79
C SER A 2 43.70 -24.52 15.85
N SER A 3 43.10 -24.78 17.01
CA SER A 3 41.71 -24.39 17.26
C SER A 3 41.63 -22.85 17.35
N PRO A 4 40.65 -22.20 16.73
CA PRO A 4 40.50 -20.75 16.87
C PRO A 4 40.21 -20.40 18.34
N ALA A 5 40.89 -19.38 18.86
CA ALA A 5 40.75 -18.94 20.24
C ALA A 5 39.31 -18.46 20.51
N ARG A 6 38.54 -19.27 21.24
CA ARG A 6 37.24 -18.84 21.78
C ARG A 6 37.48 -17.81 22.87
N TYR A 7 36.75 -16.71 22.84
CA TYR A 7 36.68 -15.78 23.97
C TYR A 7 36.23 -16.55 25.22
N GLN A 8 37.09 -16.59 26.24
CA GLN A 8 36.70 -17.08 27.56
C GLN A 8 35.84 -16.01 28.24
N PRO A 9 34.68 -16.37 28.83
CA PRO A 9 33.89 -15.41 29.60
C PRO A 9 34.65 -15.03 30.88
N ILE A 10 35.06 -13.76 30.98
CA ILE A 10 35.71 -13.23 32.18
C ILE A 10 34.65 -12.87 33.22
N ALA A 11 34.80 -13.45 34.42
CA ALA A 11 34.09 -13.15 35.66
C ALA A 11 32.55 -13.30 35.68
N THR A 12 32.06 -14.12 36.61
CA THR A 12 30.67 -14.02 37.08
C THR A 12 30.50 -12.72 37.86
N PRO A 13 29.54 -11.83 37.53
CA PRO A 13 29.31 -10.62 38.30
C PRO A 13 28.80 -10.97 39.70
N ALA A 14 29.34 -10.30 40.73
CA ALA A 14 28.90 -10.49 42.10
C ALA A 14 27.47 -9.95 42.27
N VAL A 15 26.55 -10.82 42.69
CA VAL A 15 25.13 -10.45 42.91
C VAL A 15 25.02 -9.56 44.15
N GLN A 16 25.06 -8.24 43.95
CA GLN A 16 24.63 -7.28 44.95
C GLN A 16 23.15 -7.52 45.26
N ARG A 17 22.83 -7.81 46.52
CA ARG A 17 21.44 -8.04 46.97
C ARG A 17 20.74 -6.68 47.12
N PRO A 18 19.66 -6.39 46.36
CA PRO A 18 18.87 -5.19 46.57
C PRO A 18 18.03 -5.31 47.85
N ASN A 19 17.69 -4.19 48.47
CA ASN A 19 16.80 -4.16 49.63
C ASN A 19 15.39 -4.65 49.26
N ALA A 20 14.82 -5.54 50.08
CA ALA A 20 13.40 -5.89 50.16
C ALA A 20 12.60 -5.90 48.83
N VAL A 21 13.13 -6.61 47.81
CA VAL A 21 12.42 -6.83 46.55
C VAL A 21 11.12 -7.62 46.82
N SER A 22 9.99 -7.18 46.25
CA SER A 22 8.71 -7.89 46.43
C SER A 22 8.77 -9.30 45.82
N GLN A 23 8.02 -10.26 46.37
CA GLN A 23 8.01 -11.63 45.83
C GLN A 23 7.61 -11.67 44.35
N ALA A 24 6.63 -10.86 43.95
CA ALA A 24 6.23 -10.72 42.55
C ALA A 24 7.39 -10.18 41.66
N THR A 25 8.10 -9.16 42.12
CA THR A 25 9.26 -8.59 41.41
C THR A 25 10.43 -9.57 41.32
N ALA A 26 10.67 -10.39 42.35
CA ALA A 26 11.71 -11.41 42.35
C ALA A 26 11.37 -12.59 41.41
N ILE A 27 10.10 -12.97 41.33
CA ILE A 27 9.59 -13.96 40.35
C ILE A 27 9.72 -13.41 38.92
N GLU A 28 9.34 -12.16 38.69
CA GLU A 28 9.44 -11.49 37.39
C GLU A 28 10.90 -11.43 36.88
N GLN A 29 11.83 -10.96 37.72
CA GLN A 29 13.26 -10.93 37.41
C GLN A 29 13.79 -12.34 37.08
N SER A 30 13.37 -13.35 37.84
CA SER A 30 13.77 -14.73 37.64
C SER A 30 13.20 -15.33 36.34
N ARG A 31 11.95 -15.00 35.99
CA ARG A 31 11.35 -15.40 34.71
C ARG A 31 12.07 -14.76 33.53
N ALA A 32 12.31 -13.45 33.57
CA ALA A 32 13.00 -12.74 32.49
C ALA A 32 14.42 -13.26 32.24
N VAL A 33 15.17 -13.58 33.29
CA VAL A 33 16.51 -14.20 33.15
C VAL A 33 16.39 -15.62 32.56
N ALA A 34 15.47 -16.45 33.05
CA ALA A 34 15.28 -17.81 32.55
C ALA A 34 14.82 -17.85 31.08
N GLU A 35 13.91 -16.96 30.68
CA GLU A 35 13.39 -16.82 29.32
C GLU A 35 14.52 -16.47 28.34
N VAL A 36 15.33 -15.47 28.68
CA VAL A 36 16.49 -15.06 27.87
C VAL A 36 17.55 -16.17 27.78
N GLN A 37 17.86 -16.85 28.89
CA GLN A 37 18.81 -17.97 28.89
C GLN A 37 18.29 -19.15 28.05
N ALA A 38 17.01 -19.49 28.17
CA ALA A 38 16.39 -20.55 27.38
C ALA A 38 16.38 -20.21 25.88
N ALA A 39 16.00 -18.99 25.50
CA ALA A 39 15.95 -18.56 24.10
C ALA A 39 17.33 -18.65 23.42
N VAL A 40 18.39 -18.16 24.08
CA VAL A 40 19.76 -18.28 23.55
C VAL A 40 20.21 -19.75 23.51
N LEU A 41 19.98 -20.53 24.57
CA LEU A 41 20.39 -21.94 24.62
C LEU A 41 19.71 -22.78 23.53
N VAL A 42 18.40 -22.59 23.31
CA VAL A 42 17.63 -23.27 22.27
C VAL A 42 18.12 -22.89 20.87
N ALA A 43 18.47 -21.62 20.62
CA ALA A 43 19.04 -21.17 19.35
C ALA A 43 20.47 -21.71 19.10
N GLN A 44 21.29 -21.85 20.16
CA GLN A 44 22.63 -22.47 20.05
C GLN A 44 22.56 -23.98 19.81
N GLN A 45 21.53 -24.66 20.32
CA GLN A 45 21.29 -26.09 20.07
C GLN A 45 20.67 -26.32 18.68
N ASN A 46 19.66 -25.53 18.32
CA ASN A 46 18.91 -25.62 17.06
C ASN A 46 19.35 -24.50 16.11
N ARG A 47 20.61 -24.56 15.69
CA ARG A 47 21.19 -23.59 14.75
C ARG A 47 20.52 -23.69 13.38
N ARG A 48 20.30 -22.54 12.72
CA ARG A 48 19.59 -22.50 11.43
C ARG A 48 20.34 -23.23 10.33
N ASN A 49 19.61 -23.84 9.39
CA ASN A 49 20.17 -24.18 8.09
C ASN A 49 20.03 -22.98 7.15
N LYS A 50 21.16 -22.34 6.81
CA LYS A 50 21.17 -21.15 5.94
C LYS A 50 20.65 -21.42 4.52
N ALA A 51 20.75 -22.66 4.01
CA ALA A 51 20.18 -23.00 2.71
C ALA A 51 18.65 -22.99 2.76
N ILE A 52 18.04 -23.56 3.81
CA ILE A 52 16.59 -23.54 4.01
C ILE A 52 16.09 -22.10 4.19
N ALA A 53 16.78 -21.29 5.00
CA ALA A 53 16.43 -19.88 5.16
C ALA A 53 16.46 -19.08 3.85
N VAL A 54 17.36 -19.43 2.92
CA VAL A 54 17.43 -18.84 1.58
C VAL A 54 16.28 -19.32 0.69
N GLU A 55 15.97 -20.61 0.65
CA GLU A 55 14.82 -21.09 -0.13
C GLU A 55 13.47 -20.59 0.43
N GLU A 56 13.28 -20.53 1.76
CA GLU A 56 12.09 -19.90 2.36
C GLU A 56 11.97 -18.41 2.00
N MET A 57 13.09 -17.68 1.91
CA MET A 57 13.09 -16.30 1.42
C MET A 57 12.71 -16.23 -0.06
N ARG A 58 13.20 -17.17 -0.89
CA ARG A 58 12.90 -17.24 -2.32
C ARG A 58 11.42 -17.54 -2.57
N GLU A 59 10.85 -18.51 -1.86
CA GLU A 59 9.43 -18.86 -1.91
C GLU A 59 8.52 -17.71 -1.44
N ALA A 60 8.90 -17.01 -0.36
CA ALA A 60 8.15 -15.88 0.17
C ALA A 60 8.22 -14.64 -0.76
N THR A 61 9.39 -14.29 -1.27
CA THR A 61 9.58 -13.12 -2.16
C THR A 61 9.03 -13.34 -3.57
N ALA A 62 8.79 -14.59 -3.97
CA ALA A 62 8.03 -14.97 -5.16
C ALA A 62 6.51 -14.72 -5.02
N GLN A 63 5.97 -14.52 -3.80
CA GLN A 63 4.56 -14.22 -3.61
C GLN A 63 4.27 -12.74 -3.91
N ALA A 64 3.34 -12.48 -4.84
CA ALA A 64 2.90 -11.12 -5.17
C ALA A 64 2.42 -10.34 -3.93
N SER A 65 1.71 -10.99 -3.00
CA SER A 65 1.21 -10.38 -1.76
C SER A 65 2.32 -9.92 -0.80
N VAL A 66 3.50 -10.54 -0.86
CA VAL A 66 4.72 -10.11 -0.14
C VAL A 66 5.42 -9.00 -0.93
N ALA A 67 5.66 -9.23 -2.22
CA ALA A 67 6.38 -8.30 -3.09
C ALA A 67 5.69 -6.93 -3.18
N GLU A 68 4.36 -6.87 -3.34
CA GLU A 68 3.58 -5.63 -3.28
C GLU A 68 3.68 -4.87 -1.95
N ARG A 69 4.13 -5.51 -0.88
CA ARG A 69 4.32 -4.92 0.45
C ARG A 69 5.80 -4.70 0.76
N ALA A 70 6.71 -5.10 -0.13
CA ALA A 70 8.13 -5.19 0.16
C ALA A 70 8.83 -3.83 0.24
N PHE A 71 8.25 -2.78 -0.35
CA PHE A 71 8.87 -1.45 -0.46
C PHE A 71 7.96 -0.33 0.09
N PHE A 72 8.59 0.76 0.54
CA PHE A 72 7.93 2.03 0.91
C PHE A 72 8.46 3.18 0.04
N LYS A 73 7.74 4.31 -0.01
CA LYS A 73 8.18 5.54 -0.69
C LYS A 73 7.59 6.79 -0.03
N PHE A 74 8.41 7.77 0.33
CA PHE A 74 7.95 9.08 0.80
C PHE A 74 8.90 10.23 0.38
N PRO A 75 8.41 11.46 0.20
CA PRO A 75 9.24 12.62 -0.13
C PRO A 75 9.96 13.17 1.11
N ARG A 76 11.22 13.59 0.95
CA ARG A 76 11.99 14.27 1.99
C ARG A 76 12.97 15.27 1.37
N GLY A 77 12.90 16.54 1.79
CA GLY A 77 13.87 17.57 1.39
C GLY A 77 13.96 17.82 -0.12
N GLY A 78 12.85 17.64 -0.86
CA GLY A 78 12.81 17.75 -2.33
C GLY A 78 13.25 16.49 -3.09
N GLN A 79 13.70 15.44 -2.40
CA GLN A 79 14.02 14.13 -2.98
C GLN A 79 12.95 13.09 -2.61
N THR A 80 12.94 11.97 -3.35
CA THR A 80 12.17 10.77 -2.97
C THR A 80 13.06 9.85 -2.15
N VAL A 81 12.57 9.37 -1.01
CA VAL A 81 13.20 8.30 -0.22
C VAL A 81 12.36 7.04 -0.40
N SER A 82 13.00 5.97 -0.87
CA SER A 82 12.39 4.64 -1.03
C SER A 82 13.31 3.57 -0.46
N GLY A 83 12.76 2.44 -0.07
CA GLY A 83 13.55 1.32 0.44
C GLY A 83 12.69 0.12 0.88
N PRO A 84 13.33 -0.93 1.40
CA PRO A 84 12.63 -2.13 1.86
C PRO A 84 11.82 -1.82 3.11
N SER A 85 10.60 -2.36 3.20
CA SER A 85 9.61 -2.02 4.22
C SER A 85 9.77 -2.83 5.51
N ILE A 86 9.02 -2.43 6.55
CA ILE A 86 8.87 -3.24 7.77
C ILE A 86 8.20 -4.61 7.51
N HIS A 87 7.43 -4.75 6.42
CA HIS A 87 6.86 -6.04 6.05
C HIS A 87 7.92 -6.98 5.49
N LEU A 88 8.80 -6.50 4.58
CA LEU A 88 9.93 -7.30 4.10
C LEU A 88 10.88 -7.63 5.25
N ALA A 89 11.21 -6.65 6.11
CA ALA A 89 12.08 -6.89 7.26
C ALA A 89 11.56 -8.02 8.16
N ARG A 90 10.26 -8.01 8.50
CA ARG A 90 9.64 -9.04 9.34
C ARG A 90 9.59 -10.41 8.67
N GLU A 91 9.33 -10.46 7.36
CA GLU A 91 9.31 -11.71 6.60
C GLU A 91 10.72 -12.32 6.49
N LEU A 92 11.74 -11.50 6.22
CA LEU A 92 13.13 -11.96 6.20
C LEU A 92 13.61 -12.40 7.58
N ALA A 93 13.19 -11.74 8.67
CA ALA A 93 13.47 -12.21 10.02
C ALA A 93 12.75 -13.53 10.35
N ARG A 94 11.59 -13.82 9.73
CA ARG A 94 10.90 -15.11 9.82
C ARG A 94 11.71 -16.20 9.11
N CYS A 95 12.02 -16.03 7.82
CA CYS A 95 12.77 -17.01 7.03
C CYS A 95 14.18 -17.25 7.57
N TRP A 96 14.85 -16.20 8.09
CA TRP A 96 16.18 -16.33 8.67
C TRP A 96 16.19 -17.07 10.01
N GLY A 97 15.06 -17.08 10.74
CA GLY A 97 14.91 -17.77 12.03
C GLY A 97 15.80 -17.22 13.15
N ASN A 98 15.66 -17.77 14.37
CA ASN A 98 16.48 -17.45 15.55
C ASN A 98 16.66 -15.94 15.89
N ILE A 99 15.82 -15.04 15.36
CA ILE A 99 15.80 -13.61 15.72
C ILE A 99 14.60 -13.31 16.61
N GLN A 100 14.86 -12.68 17.76
CA GLN A 100 13.83 -12.00 18.56
C GLN A 100 13.83 -10.51 18.21
N PHE A 101 12.69 -9.92 17.87
CA PHE A 101 12.58 -8.50 17.52
C PHE A 101 11.28 -7.89 18.07
N GLY A 102 11.27 -6.58 18.33
CA GLY A 102 10.10 -5.93 18.91
C GLY A 102 10.20 -4.41 19.09
N VAL A 103 9.08 -3.82 19.50
CA VAL A 103 8.98 -2.43 19.96
C VAL A 103 8.33 -2.43 21.33
N THR A 104 8.88 -1.66 22.26
CA THR A 104 8.41 -1.52 23.64
C THR A 104 8.28 -0.04 23.97
N GLU A 105 7.16 0.40 24.52
CA GLU A 105 7.04 1.70 25.20
C GLU A 105 7.63 1.54 26.61
N LEU A 106 8.73 2.23 26.90
CA LEU A 106 9.44 2.14 28.19
C LEU A 106 8.81 3.07 29.24
N ARG A 107 8.36 4.25 28.79
CA ARG A 107 7.68 5.27 29.57
C ARG A 107 6.76 6.06 28.64
N ARG A 108 5.60 6.45 29.15
CA ARG A 108 4.74 7.49 28.56
C ARG A 108 4.65 8.66 29.53
N ASP A 109 4.64 9.87 29.00
CA ASP A 109 4.59 11.12 29.76
C ASP A 109 3.63 12.09 29.05
N ASP A 110 2.35 12.04 29.44
CA ASP A 110 1.30 12.83 28.80
C ASP A 110 1.36 14.32 29.18
N ASP A 111 1.87 14.66 30.38
CA ASP A 111 2.07 16.05 30.81
C ASP A 111 3.18 16.74 29.98
N LYS A 112 4.25 16.01 29.66
CA LYS A 112 5.30 16.47 28.74
C LYS A 112 4.95 16.28 27.27
N GLY A 113 3.96 15.43 26.96
CA GLY A 113 3.53 15.09 25.61
C GLY A 113 4.59 14.29 24.85
N GLU A 114 5.15 13.24 25.44
CA GLU A 114 6.09 12.33 24.78
C GLU A 114 6.03 10.88 25.30
N SER A 115 6.48 9.94 24.46
CA SER A 115 6.72 8.54 24.83
C SER A 115 8.19 8.17 24.61
N GLU A 116 8.82 7.56 25.61
CA GLU A 116 10.10 6.88 25.45
C GLU A 116 9.86 5.46 24.95
N MET A 117 10.41 5.15 23.78
CA MET A 117 10.22 3.87 23.12
C MET A 117 11.57 3.22 22.81
N GLN A 118 11.60 1.89 22.79
CA GLN A 118 12.72 1.10 22.29
C GLN A 118 12.28 0.24 21.11
N ALA A 119 13.11 0.17 20.07
CA ALA A 119 12.98 -0.81 18.99
C ALA A 119 14.26 -1.67 18.98
N TYR A 120 14.10 -2.98 18.82
CA TYR A 120 15.23 -3.92 18.89
C TYR A 120 15.08 -5.12 17.96
N ALA A 121 16.22 -5.72 17.63
CA ALA A 121 16.32 -7.05 17.07
C ALA A 121 17.60 -7.74 17.60
N TRP A 122 17.52 -9.03 17.88
CA TRP A 122 18.59 -9.84 18.40
C TRP A 122 18.57 -11.22 17.74
N ASP A 123 19.62 -11.52 16.99
CA ASP A 123 19.92 -12.88 16.55
C ASP A 123 20.50 -13.67 17.73
N LEU A 124 19.72 -14.63 18.24
CA LEU A 124 20.05 -15.47 19.40
C LEU A 124 21.15 -16.50 19.12
N GLU A 125 21.43 -16.79 17.83
CA GLU A 125 22.44 -17.75 17.42
C GLU A 125 23.82 -17.09 17.20
N THR A 126 23.85 -15.88 16.64
CA THR A 126 25.11 -15.13 16.43
C THR A 126 25.42 -14.14 17.54
N ASN A 127 24.42 -13.81 18.37
CA ASN A 127 24.43 -12.70 19.32
C ASN A 127 24.62 -11.31 18.69
N ALA A 128 24.40 -11.16 17.38
CA ALA A 128 24.24 -9.86 16.75
C ALA A 128 22.95 -9.20 17.29
N ARG A 129 23.07 -8.02 17.91
CA ARG A 129 21.95 -7.30 18.53
C ARG A 129 22.00 -5.81 18.19
N ASN A 130 20.87 -5.28 17.74
CA ASN A 130 20.60 -3.85 17.69
C ASN A 130 19.48 -3.52 18.68
N ALA A 131 19.64 -2.46 19.46
CA ALA A 131 18.58 -1.88 20.27
C ALA A 131 18.74 -0.37 20.27
N THR A 132 17.69 0.35 19.88
CA THR A 132 17.65 1.81 19.80
C THR A 132 16.51 2.32 20.68
N THR A 133 16.84 3.04 21.75
CA THR A 133 15.87 3.83 22.53
C THR A 133 15.75 5.23 21.93
N PHE A 134 14.54 5.77 21.87
CA PHE A 134 14.22 7.05 21.24
C PHE A 134 12.98 7.68 21.87
N ILE A 135 12.93 9.00 21.90
CA ILE A 135 11.73 9.75 22.29
C ILE A 135 10.83 9.96 21.06
N VAL A 136 9.53 9.76 21.23
CA VAL A 136 8.47 10.12 20.29
C VAL A 136 7.63 11.24 20.92
N PRO A 137 7.80 12.49 20.49
CA PRO A 137 6.89 13.57 20.89
C PRO A 137 5.48 13.30 20.37
N HIS A 138 4.47 13.57 21.19
CA HIS A 138 3.04 13.49 20.86
C HIS A 138 2.61 14.67 19.99
N LYS A 139 3.26 14.85 18.84
CA LYS A 139 3.00 15.95 17.90
C LYS A 139 3.26 15.50 16.46
N ARG A 140 2.57 16.13 15.52
CA ARG A 140 2.63 15.87 14.09
C ARG A 140 3.02 17.14 13.36
N ASP A 141 4.15 17.11 12.66
CA ASP A 141 4.57 18.22 11.81
C ASP A 141 3.64 18.32 10.60
N THR A 142 3.19 19.53 10.26
CA THR A 142 2.35 19.79 9.08
C THR A 142 2.87 20.99 8.30
N LYS A 143 2.43 21.13 7.04
CA LYS A 143 2.69 22.33 6.21
C LYS A 143 2.24 23.65 6.83
N LYS A 144 1.37 23.62 7.85
CA LYS A 144 0.87 24.80 8.59
C LYS A 144 1.56 25.01 9.95
N GLY A 145 2.58 24.21 10.26
CA GLY A 145 3.25 24.18 11.56
C GLY A 145 3.02 22.88 12.32
N VAL A 146 3.55 22.81 13.54
CA VAL A 146 3.47 21.63 14.41
C VAL A 146 2.09 21.57 15.09
N VAL A 147 1.42 20.43 15.01
CA VAL A 147 0.14 20.17 15.68
C VAL A 147 0.37 19.19 16.83
N GLN A 148 -0.03 19.56 18.05
CA GLN A 148 0.02 18.64 19.19
C GLN A 148 -1.06 17.56 19.04
N LEU A 149 -0.71 16.31 19.32
CA LEU A 149 -1.65 15.19 19.37
C LEU A 149 -2.13 15.05 20.82
N ALA A 150 -3.43 15.20 21.03
CA ALA A 150 -4.08 15.03 22.34
C ALA A 150 -5.01 13.81 22.39
N ASP A 151 -5.40 13.26 21.23
CA ASP A 151 -6.21 12.05 21.16
C ASP A 151 -5.34 10.78 21.33
N MET A 152 -5.86 9.83 22.10
CA MET A 152 -5.16 8.60 22.48
C MET A 152 -4.81 7.70 21.29
N ARG A 153 -5.67 7.68 20.26
CA ARG A 153 -5.47 6.89 19.05
C ARG A 153 -4.44 7.58 18.13
N ASP A 154 -4.52 8.89 17.96
CA ASP A 154 -3.54 9.68 17.22
C ASP A 154 -2.11 9.52 17.80
N ILE A 155 -1.99 9.51 19.13
CA ILE A 155 -0.74 9.24 19.85
C ILE A 155 -0.27 7.81 19.62
N TYR A 156 -1.15 6.81 19.75
CA TYR A 156 -0.81 5.41 19.49
C TYR A 156 -0.34 5.17 18.04
N GLU A 157 -1.04 5.72 17.05
CA GLU A 157 -0.68 5.59 15.63
C GLU A 157 0.66 6.30 15.34
N ASN A 158 0.94 7.46 15.96
CA ASN A 158 2.24 8.14 15.88
C ASN A 158 3.39 7.30 16.48
N ASN A 159 3.16 6.71 17.66
CA ASN A 159 4.11 5.84 18.34
C ASN A 159 4.38 4.55 17.55
N ALA A 160 3.33 3.89 17.06
CA ALA A 160 3.43 2.69 16.23
C ALA A 160 4.22 2.95 14.93
N ASN A 161 3.96 4.06 14.24
CA ASN A 161 4.70 4.45 13.04
C ASN A 161 6.17 4.76 13.32
N ASN A 162 6.48 5.44 14.43
CA ASN A 162 7.86 5.70 14.85
C ASN A 162 8.61 4.43 15.27
N GLY A 163 7.93 3.49 15.92
CA GLY A 163 8.45 2.16 16.26
C GLY A 163 8.73 1.32 15.03
N ALA A 164 7.76 1.17 14.12
CA ALA A 164 7.90 0.36 12.91
C ALA A 164 9.09 0.80 12.03
N ARG A 165 9.32 2.11 11.91
CA ARG A 165 10.46 2.66 11.15
C ARG A 165 11.82 2.22 11.71
N ARG A 166 11.97 2.17 13.04
CA ARG A 166 13.23 1.82 13.73
C ARG A 166 13.37 0.32 13.98
N LEU A 167 12.26 -0.41 14.12
CA LEU A 167 12.24 -1.88 14.15
C LEU A 167 12.78 -2.46 12.85
N ARG A 168 12.36 -1.90 11.70
CA ARG A 168 12.90 -2.23 10.38
C ARG A 168 14.43 -2.08 10.34
N GLU A 169 14.95 -0.97 10.85
CA GLU A 169 16.41 -0.70 10.91
C GLU A 169 17.12 -1.67 11.85
N ALA A 170 16.56 -1.95 13.02
CA ALA A 170 17.12 -2.92 13.96
C ALA A 170 17.18 -4.34 13.37
N ILE A 171 16.12 -4.77 12.67
CA ILE A 171 16.07 -6.07 11.98
C ILE A 171 17.12 -6.15 10.86
N PHE A 172 17.21 -5.14 9.98
CA PHE A 172 18.22 -5.14 8.93
C PHE A 172 19.66 -5.05 9.47
N ALA A 173 19.87 -4.44 10.65
CA ALA A 173 21.16 -4.41 11.32
C ALA A 173 21.63 -5.76 11.92
N VAL A 174 20.76 -6.79 11.97
CA VAL A 174 21.13 -8.16 12.39
C VAL A 174 21.01 -9.21 11.27
N LEU A 175 20.48 -8.84 10.10
CA LEU A 175 20.44 -9.69 8.90
C LEU A 175 21.72 -9.50 8.05
N PRO A 176 22.17 -10.52 7.30
CA PRO A 176 23.25 -10.34 6.33
C PRO A 176 22.79 -9.48 5.14
N GLY A 177 23.59 -8.48 4.73
CA GLY A 177 23.26 -7.59 3.61
C GLY A 177 22.81 -8.35 2.35
N TRP A 178 23.62 -9.28 1.86
CA TRP A 178 23.34 -10.10 0.67
C TRP A 178 21.98 -10.84 0.71
N PHE A 179 21.47 -11.18 1.89
CA PHE A 179 20.19 -11.85 2.07
C PHE A 179 19.01 -10.87 1.95
N VAL A 180 19.21 -9.63 2.38
CA VAL A 180 18.28 -8.51 2.18
C VAL A 180 18.33 -8.01 0.74
N ASP A 181 19.51 -8.02 0.11
CA ASP A 181 19.71 -7.62 -1.30
C ASP A 181 19.03 -8.61 -2.26
N GLU A 182 19.32 -9.92 -2.17
CA GLU A 182 18.66 -10.94 -3.01
C GLU A 182 17.13 -10.93 -2.83
N ALA A 183 16.64 -10.67 -1.61
CA ALA A 183 15.21 -10.56 -1.35
C ALA A 183 14.55 -9.34 -2.02
N GLN A 184 15.23 -8.20 -2.07
CA GLN A 184 14.74 -7.01 -2.76
C GLN A 184 14.70 -7.23 -4.27
N ASP A 185 15.77 -7.80 -4.85
CA ASP A 185 15.83 -8.14 -6.27
C ASP A 185 14.70 -9.09 -6.67
N ARG A 186 14.42 -10.12 -5.85
CA ARG A 186 13.32 -11.06 -6.08
C ARG A 186 11.94 -10.43 -5.94
N CYS A 187 11.73 -9.54 -4.98
CA CYS A 187 10.47 -8.78 -4.92
C CYS A 187 10.31 -7.88 -6.16
N ASN A 188 11.38 -7.25 -6.66
CA ASN A 188 11.36 -6.48 -7.90
C ASN A 188 11.07 -7.37 -9.12
N GLU A 189 11.67 -8.55 -9.24
CA GLU A 189 11.34 -9.53 -10.28
C GLU A 189 9.86 -9.96 -10.23
N THR A 190 9.33 -10.23 -9.05
CA THR A 190 7.93 -10.65 -8.85
C THR A 190 6.96 -9.55 -9.26
N LEU A 191 7.26 -8.30 -8.92
CA LEU A 191 6.51 -7.12 -9.36
C LEU A 191 6.65 -6.87 -10.86
N ALA A 192 7.84 -7.06 -11.44
CA ALA A 192 8.08 -6.96 -12.87
C ALA A 192 7.21 -7.96 -13.64
N LYS A 193 7.22 -9.24 -13.24
CA LYS A 193 6.38 -10.32 -13.81
C LYS A 193 4.87 -10.12 -13.61
N GLY A 194 4.44 -9.24 -12.71
CA GLY A 194 3.06 -8.77 -12.58
C GLY A 194 2.00 -9.85 -12.35
N GLY A 195 2.36 -10.97 -11.72
CA GLY A 195 1.46 -12.12 -11.52
C GLY A 195 0.97 -12.78 -12.81
N GLY A 196 1.65 -12.58 -13.95
CA GLY A 196 1.23 -13.07 -15.27
C GLY A 196 0.21 -12.17 -15.99
N VAL A 197 -0.20 -11.04 -15.40
CA VAL A 197 -1.08 -10.07 -16.07
C VAL A 197 -0.27 -9.29 -17.12
N PRO A 198 -0.71 -9.22 -18.40
CA PRO A 198 0.02 -8.51 -19.45
C PRO A 198 0.25 -7.02 -19.13
N LEU A 199 1.42 -6.49 -19.49
CA LEU A 199 1.80 -5.10 -19.23
C LEU A 199 0.74 -4.06 -19.69
N PRO A 200 0.11 -4.15 -20.87
CA PRO A 200 -0.94 -3.21 -21.28
C PRO A 200 -2.15 -3.19 -20.32
N GLN A 201 -2.58 -4.36 -19.83
CA GLN A 201 -3.67 -4.45 -18.85
C GLN A 201 -3.25 -3.88 -17.50
N ARG A 202 -1.99 -4.09 -17.08
CA ARG A 202 -1.44 -3.49 -15.86
C ARG A 202 -1.35 -1.96 -15.96
N ILE A 203 -1.04 -1.42 -17.13
CA ILE A 203 -1.07 0.02 -17.40
C ILE A 203 -2.51 0.57 -17.27
N ALA A 204 -3.48 -0.08 -17.91
CA ALA A 204 -4.89 0.31 -17.80
C ALA A 204 -5.40 0.27 -16.35
N ASN A 205 -5.16 -0.85 -15.64
CA ASN A 205 -5.55 -1.03 -14.24
C ASN A 205 -4.87 0.01 -13.32
N GLY A 206 -3.58 0.30 -13.56
CA GLY A 206 -2.82 1.30 -12.81
C GLY A 206 -3.40 2.71 -12.97
N ILE A 207 -3.68 3.13 -14.22
CA ILE A 207 -4.29 4.42 -14.53
C ILE A 207 -5.66 4.55 -13.83
N ALA A 208 -6.54 3.55 -13.99
CA ALA A 208 -7.86 3.56 -13.36
C ALA A 208 -7.79 3.64 -11.82
N ALA A 209 -6.82 2.96 -11.20
CA ALA A 209 -6.62 2.98 -9.75
C ALA A 209 -6.09 4.32 -9.21
N PHE A 210 -5.49 5.16 -10.06
CA PHE A 210 -5.09 6.54 -9.77
C PHE A 210 -6.21 7.55 -10.07
N GLU A 211 -6.95 7.35 -11.16
CA GLU A 211 -8.12 8.18 -11.50
C GLU A 211 -9.21 8.06 -10.42
N ALA A 212 -9.39 6.88 -9.83
CA ALA A 212 -10.24 6.63 -8.67
C ALA A 212 -9.85 7.38 -7.38
N ILE A 213 -8.63 7.94 -7.29
CA ILE A 213 -8.21 8.84 -6.19
C ILE A 213 -7.99 10.29 -6.66
N GLY A 214 -8.49 10.64 -7.85
CA GLY A 214 -8.46 12.00 -8.40
C GLY A 214 -7.08 12.43 -8.93
N ILE A 215 -6.25 11.48 -9.36
CA ILE A 215 -5.00 11.76 -10.09
C ILE A 215 -5.20 11.35 -11.55
N SER A 216 -5.12 12.31 -12.46
CA SER A 216 -5.33 12.09 -13.89
C SER A 216 -4.14 11.40 -14.57
N ARG A 217 -4.38 10.63 -15.64
CA ARG A 217 -3.33 10.07 -16.51
C ARG A 217 -2.24 11.08 -16.87
N ARG A 218 -2.63 12.32 -17.19
CA ARG A 218 -1.72 13.41 -17.58
C ARG A 218 -0.71 13.77 -16.48
N GLN A 219 -1.08 13.62 -15.21
CA GLN A 219 -0.14 13.79 -14.07
C GLN A 219 0.79 12.58 -13.90
N LEU A 220 0.33 11.36 -14.20
CA LEU A 220 1.17 10.16 -14.19
C LEU A 220 2.24 10.22 -15.29
N GLU A 221 1.83 10.61 -16.51
CA GLU A 221 2.73 10.79 -17.66
C GLU A 221 3.74 11.92 -17.41
N ALA A 222 3.31 13.04 -16.82
CA ALA A 222 4.20 14.12 -16.40
C ALA A 222 5.19 13.69 -15.29
N LYS A 223 4.77 12.80 -14.38
CA LYS A 223 5.62 12.26 -13.30
C LYS A 223 6.69 11.30 -13.80
N ILE A 224 6.39 10.49 -14.82
CA ILE A 224 7.33 9.52 -15.42
C ILE A 224 8.16 10.19 -16.54
N GLY A 225 7.65 11.26 -17.16
CA GLY A 225 8.31 11.98 -18.24
C GLY A 225 8.09 11.36 -19.63
N ARG A 226 7.17 10.40 -19.78
CA ARG A 226 6.80 9.79 -21.08
C ARG A 226 5.33 9.34 -21.13
N PRO A 227 4.71 9.25 -22.33
CA PRO A 227 3.32 8.82 -22.51
C PRO A 227 3.06 7.37 -22.03
N SER A 228 1.82 7.07 -21.66
CA SER A 228 1.47 5.79 -21.02
C SER A 228 1.61 4.55 -21.92
N LYS A 229 1.69 4.75 -23.24
CA LYS A 229 1.97 3.69 -24.22
C LYS A 229 3.44 3.22 -24.19
N ASP A 230 4.35 4.08 -23.70
CA ASP A 230 5.80 3.89 -23.71
C ASP A 230 6.33 3.45 -22.32
N TRP A 231 5.42 3.18 -21.36
CA TRP A 231 5.76 2.73 -20.01
C TRP A 231 6.20 1.27 -19.97
N ASN A 232 7.11 0.95 -19.06
CA ASN A 232 7.59 -0.41 -18.81
C ASN A 232 7.14 -0.97 -17.44
N GLU A 233 7.53 -2.21 -17.15
CA GLU A 233 7.17 -2.90 -15.90
C GLU A 233 7.70 -2.18 -14.64
N HIS A 234 8.85 -1.51 -14.73
CA HIS A 234 9.42 -0.72 -13.64
C HIS A 234 8.61 0.56 -13.38
N ASP A 235 8.19 1.27 -14.43
CA ASP A 235 7.33 2.46 -14.31
C ASP A 235 6.03 2.12 -13.55
N ILE A 236 5.37 1.02 -13.94
CA ILE A 236 4.15 0.54 -13.29
C ILE A 236 4.41 0.05 -11.86
N THR A 237 5.55 -0.58 -11.60
CA THR A 237 5.93 -1.01 -10.25
C THR A 237 6.15 0.20 -9.33
N ALA A 238 6.88 1.23 -9.80
CA ALA A 238 7.10 2.47 -9.07
C ALA A 238 5.78 3.24 -8.83
N LEU A 239 4.87 3.26 -9.80
CA LEU A 239 3.51 3.78 -9.63
C LEU A 239 2.72 2.99 -8.57
N GLY A 240 2.80 1.66 -8.56
CA GLY A 240 2.14 0.81 -7.55
C GLY A 240 2.60 1.10 -6.11
N VAL A 241 3.91 1.24 -5.89
CA VAL A 241 4.47 1.65 -4.57
C VAL A 241 3.99 3.06 -4.21
N SER A 242 3.93 3.98 -5.18
CA SER A 242 3.44 5.36 -4.96
C SER A 242 1.97 5.39 -4.55
N LEU A 243 1.11 4.62 -5.23
CA LEU A 243 -0.31 4.48 -4.91
C LEU A 243 -0.52 3.92 -3.49
N LYS A 244 0.27 2.92 -3.11
CA LYS A 244 0.22 2.30 -1.78
C LYS A 244 0.65 3.29 -0.69
N SER A 245 1.70 4.07 -0.95
CA SER A 245 2.21 5.10 -0.04
C SER A 245 1.19 6.23 0.16
N ILE A 246 0.46 6.63 -0.89
CA ILE A 246 -0.67 7.57 -0.77
C ILE A 246 -1.81 6.98 0.07
N ARG A 247 -2.20 5.72 -0.20
CA ARG A 247 -3.27 5.04 0.56
C ARG A 247 -2.91 4.82 2.04
N ASN A 248 -1.63 4.68 2.37
CA ASN A 248 -1.12 4.59 3.73
C ASN A 248 -1.00 5.97 4.43
N GLY A 249 -1.17 7.09 3.71
CA GLY A 249 -0.94 8.44 4.24
C GLY A 249 0.55 8.80 4.41
N GLU A 250 1.48 8.05 3.80
CA GLU A 250 2.93 8.31 3.86
C GLU A 250 3.35 9.51 2.99
N VAL A 251 2.53 9.85 1.99
CA VAL A 251 2.67 11.02 1.10
C VAL A 251 1.29 11.50 0.66
N THR A 252 1.08 12.81 0.51
CA THR A 252 -0.19 13.34 -0.02
C THR A 252 -0.22 13.31 -1.55
N LYS A 253 -1.41 13.16 -2.14
CA LYS A 253 -1.58 13.11 -3.61
C LYS A 253 -0.91 14.29 -4.33
N ASP A 254 -0.99 15.50 -3.78
CA ASP A 254 -0.50 16.72 -4.39
C ASP A 254 1.03 16.93 -4.21
N GLU A 255 1.68 16.13 -3.35
CA GLU A 255 3.15 16.05 -3.23
C GLU A 255 3.75 15.05 -4.21
N GLU A 256 3.12 13.87 -4.35
CA GLU A 256 3.61 12.84 -5.26
C GLU A 256 3.23 13.15 -6.72
N PHE A 257 2.03 13.68 -6.95
CA PHE A 257 1.50 14.05 -8.27
C PHE A 257 0.88 15.46 -8.23
N PRO A 258 1.71 16.53 -8.27
CA PRO A 258 1.21 17.91 -8.32
C PRO A 258 0.13 18.11 -9.39
N PRO A 259 -0.86 19.00 -9.18
CA PRO A 259 -1.81 19.36 -10.22
C PRO A 259 -1.06 19.97 -11.40
N ALA A 260 -1.41 19.56 -12.62
CA ALA A 260 -0.79 20.09 -13.83
C ALA A 260 -1.07 21.60 -13.92
N THR A 261 -0.01 22.41 -13.89
CA THR A 261 -0.11 23.87 -14.03
C THR A 261 -0.52 24.23 -15.45
N VAL A 262 -1.76 24.68 -15.62
CA VAL A 262 -2.22 25.35 -16.84
C VAL A 262 -1.31 26.56 -17.06
N SER A 263 -0.57 26.62 -18.17
CA SER A 263 0.26 27.79 -18.46
C SER A 263 -0.63 28.97 -18.84
N ALA A 264 -0.19 30.20 -18.54
CA ALA A 264 -0.96 31.40 -18.82
C ALA A 264 -1.24 31.61 -20.33
N GLU A 265 -0.49 30.91 -21.19
CA GLU A 265 -0.57 30.92 -22.65
C GLU A 265 -1.86 30.26 -23.18
N GLU A 266 -2.43 29.29 -22.46
CA GLU A 266 -3.74 28.70 -22.84
C GLU A 266 -4.90 29.66 -22.55
N ILE A 267 -4.76 30.56 -21.56
CA ILE A 267 -5.83 31.48 -21.13
C ILE A 267 -5.99 32.66 -22.11
N THR A 268 -4.89 33.16 -22.69
CA THR A 268 -4.91 34.35 -23.57
C THR A 268 -5.59 34.15 -24.92
N ASN A 269 -5.72 32.91 -25.41
CA ASN A 269 -6.34 32.60 -26.71
C ASN A 269 -7.88 32.47 -26.67
N ALA A 270 -8.51 32.38 -25.50
CA ALA A 270 -9.95 32.14 -25.37
C ALA A 270 -10.83 33.42 -25.46
N ALA A 271 -10.24 34.61 -25.63
CA ALA A 271 -10.88 35.88 -25.29
C ALA A 271 -11.12 36.85 -26.48
N LYS A 272 -11.65 36.35 -27.61
CA LYS A 272 -12.28 37.20 -28.64
C LYS A 272 -13.53 36.53 -29.27
N PRO A 273 -14.73 37.14 -29.18
CA PRO A 273 -15.93 36.65 -29.84
C PRO A 273 -16.14 37.28 -31.23
N GLN A 274 -16.74 36.53 -32.16
CA GLN A 274 -17.48 37.05 -33.32
C GLN A 274 -18.69 36.17 -33.62
N GLU A 275 -19.72 36.75 -34.22
CA GLU A 275 -21.03 36.12 -34.39
C GLU A 275 -21.27 35.56 -35.81
N GLY A 276 -21.88 34.36 -35.86
CA GLY A 276 -22.99 34.03 -36.78
C GLY A 276 -22.78 34.00 -38.29
N ASN A 277 -22.77 32.78 -38.87
CA ASN A 277 -23.75 32.44 -39.91
C ASN A 277 -24.04 30.92 -40.01
N LYS A 278 -25.05 30.53 -40.79
CA LYS A 278 -25.57 29.15 -41.05
C LYS A 278 -25.89 28.98 -42.56
N PRO A 279 -26.20 27.78 -43.09
CA PRO A 279 -25.60 26.45 -42.87
C PRO A 279 -25.38 25.61 -44.17
N GLU A 280 -24.56 24.55 -44.09
CA GLU A 280 -24.60 23.31 -44.92
C GLU A 280 -24.40 23.40 -46.47
N PRO A 281 -24.08 22.28 -47.20
CA PRO A 281 -24.04 20.86 -46.79
C PRO A 281 -22.66 20.16 -46.83
N ASP A 282 -22.65 18.91 -46.35
CA ASP A 282 -21.53 17.93 -46.31
C ASP A 282 -21.41 17.14 -47.65
N PRO A 283 -20.25 16.54 -48.00
CA PRO A 283 -20.00 15.13 -47.62
C PRO A 283 -18.52 14.72 -47.34
N GLN A 284 -18.26 14.13 -46.15
CA GLN A 284 -17.29 13.04 -45.82
C GLN A 284 -15.76 13.26 -46.08
N GLU A 285 -14.77 12.59 -45.45
CA GLU A 285 -14.47 11.93 -44.14
C GLU A 285 -12.92 11.66 -44.18
N GLU A 286 -12.12 11.37 -43.13
CA GLU A 286 -12.24 11.12 -41.69
C GLU A 286 -11.12 11.91 -40.95
N SER A 287 -11.17 12.03 -39.61
CA SER A 287 -9.99 11.77 -38.70
C SER A 287 -10.29 11.98 -37.19
N GLN A 288 -11.22 11.17 -36.67
CA GLN A 288 -11.44 10.75 -35.26
C GLN A 288 -11.06 11.70 -34.09
N PRO A 289 -12.07 12.31 -33.41
CA PRO A 289 -11.88 13.19 -32.25
C PRO A 289 -12.09 12.50 -30.88
N LYS A 290 -12.19 13.31 -29.82
CA LYS A 290 -12.37 12.91 -28.40
C LYS A 290 -13.62 12.03 -28.19
N LEU A 291 -13.47 10.94 -27.44
CA LEU A 291 -14.59 10.20 -26.84
C LEU A 291 -15.31 11.08 -25.80
N ILE A 292 -16.46 11.60 -26.20
CA ILE A 292 -17.52 12.06 -25.29
C ILE A 292 -18.35 10.82 -24.96
N ALA A 293 -18.73 10.63 -23.70
CA ALA A 293 -19.68 9.57 -23.35
C ALA A 293 -21.07 9.94 -23.87
N GLU A 294 -21.51 9.27 -24.93
CA GLU A 294 -22.83 9.52 -25.53
C GLU A 294 -23.95 9.05 -24.57
N PRO A 295 -25.05 9.80 -24.44
CA PRO A 295 -26.20 9.37 -23.63
C PRO A 295 -26.88 8.16 -24.27
N ILE A 296 -27.45 7.26 -23.45
CA ILE A 296 -28.22 6.09 -23.91
C ILE A 296 -29.26 6.48 -24.99
N SER A 297 -29.24 5.79 -26.13
CA SER A 297 -30.17 6.07 -27.22
C SER A 297 -31.60 5.66 -26.84
N ASP A 298 -32.63 6.32 -27.41
CA ASP A 298 -34.01 5.94 -27.12
C ASP A 298 -34.34 4.49 -27.58
N GLU A 299 -33.60 3.92 -28.54
CA GLU A 299 -33.72 2.51 -28.93
C GLU A 299 -33.09 1.56 -27.90
N GLN A 300 -31.91 1.89 -27.38
CA GLN A 300 -31.28 1.14 -26.28
C GLN A 300 -32.16 1.19 -25.04
N LEU A 301 -32.61 2.39 -24.63
CA LEU A 301 -33.50 2.60 -23.49
C LEU A 301 -34.80 1.78 -23.63
N LYS A 302 -35.41 1.78 -24.82
CA LYS A 302 -36.62 0.99 -25.13
C LYS A 302 -36.35 -0.52 -25.08
N THR A 303 -35.18 -0.97 -25.52
CA THR A 303 -34.76 -2.39 -25.52
C THR A 303 -34.46 -2.87 -24.10
N MET A 304 -33.67 -2.13 -23.32
CA MET A 304 -33.40 -2.37 -21.91
C MET A 304 -34.70 -2.46 -21.10
N ARG A 305 -35.61 -1.50 -21.26
CA ARG A 305 -36.95 -1.52 -20.63
C ARG A 305 -37.75 -2.78 -20.96
N LYS A 306 -37.73 -3.22 -22.23
CA LYS A 306 -38.42 -4.44 -22.68
C LYS A 306 -37.83 -5.70 -22.07
N LEU A 307 -36.50 -5.80 -21.98
CA LEU A 307 -35.81 -6.95 -21.37
C LEU A 307 -36.07 -7.01 -19.85
N LEU A 308 -35.94 -5.89 -19.14
CA LEU A 308 -36.22 -5.80 -17.71
C LEU A 308 -37.71 -6.09 -17.38
N ALA A 309 -38.64 -5.71 -18.25
CA ALA A 309 -40.06 -6.05 -18.11
C ALA A 309 -40.32 -7.57 -18.20
N ASN A 310 -39.56 -8.32 -19.01
CA ASN A 310 -39.63 -9.79 -19.04
C ASN A 310 -39.23 -10.43 -17.71
N TRP A 311 -38.50 -9.71 -16.86
CA TRP A 311 -38.09 -10.12 -15.52
C TRP A 311 -38.98 -9.52 -14.40
N LYS A 312 -40.14 -8.96 -14.77
CA LYS A 312 -41.14 -8.29 -13.90
C LYS A 312 -40.78 -6.88 -13.41
N TYR A 313 -39.65 -6.29 -13.79
CA TYR A 313 -39.35 -4.88 -13.47
C TYR A 313 -40.14 -3.95 -14.43
N THR A 314 -41.40 -3.69 -14.11
CA THR A 314 -42.38 -3.07 -15.02
C THR A 314 -42.56 -1.56 -14.80
N THR A 315 -42.38 -1.08 -13.58
CA THR A 315 -42.39 0.34 -13.22
C THR A 315 -41.03 1.00 -13.43
N VAL A 316 -40.99 2.34 -13.41
CA VAL A 316 -39.74 3.11 -13.48
C VAL A 316 -38.93 3.00 -12.18
N ALA A 317 -39.60 2.88 -11.04
CA ALA A 317 -38.94 2.74 -9.73
C ALA A 317 -38.18 1.41 -9.63
N GLU A 318 -38.84 0.28 -9.89
CA GLU A 318 -38.24 -1.07 -9.88
C GLU A 318 -37.01 -1.17 -10.78
N ARG A 319 -37.06 -0.57 -11.98
CA ARG A 319 -35.92 -0.59 -12.91
C ARG A 319 -34.81 0.36 -12.48
N LEU A 320 -35.12 1.53 -11.92
CA LEU A 320 -34.11 2.45 -11.41
C LEU A 320 -33.37 1.83 -10.21
N GLU A 321 -34.09 1.23 -9.27
CA GLU A 321 -33.54 0.52 -8.11
C GLU A 321 -32.66 -0.67 -8.55
N TYR A 322 -33.13 -1.47 -9.52
CA TYR A 322 -32.32 -2.55 -10.07
C TYR A 322 -31.06 -2.01 -10.80
N LEU A 323 -31.16 -0.94 -11.59
CA LEU A 323 -30.00 -0.32 -12.24
C LEU A 323 -29.01 0.28 -11.23
N GLN A 324 -29.50 0.90 -10.14
CA GLN A 324 -28.66 1.38 -9.04
C GLN A 324 -27.91 0.21 -8.37
N SER A 325 -28.54 -0.95 -8.20
CA SER A 325 -27.86 -2.15 -7.66
C SER A 325 -26.71 -2.67 -8.54
N GLN A 326 -26.74 -2.41 -9.86
CA GLN A 326 -25.71 -2.87 -10.81
C GLN A 326 -24.65 -1.80 -11.12
N PHE A 327 -25.04 -0.52 -11.15
CA PHE A 327 -24.19 0.59 -11.61
C PHE A 327 -23.86 1.63 -10.52
N GLY A 328 -24.55 1.59 -9.37
CA GLY A 328 -24.35 2.47 -8.22
C GLY A 328 -25.42 3.56 -8.06
N ASP A 329 -25.65 3.95 -6.81
CA ASP A 329 -26.72 4.87 -6.35
C ASP A 329 -26.68 6.27 -6.98
N GLN A 330 -25.58 6.66 -7.64
CA GLN A 330 -25.46 7.95 -8.32
C GLN A 330 -26.36 8.08 -9.57
N LEU A 331 -26.89 6.98 -10.10
CA LEU A 331 -27.85 6.97 -11.20
C LEU A 331 -29.22 7.49 -10.69
N LYS A 332 -29.77 8.56 -11.27
CA LYS A 332 -31.04 9.18 -10.83
C LYS A 332 -32.19 8.92 -11.80
N SER A 333 -31.89 8.42 -12.98
CA SER A 333 -32.83 8.11 -14.05
C SER A 333 -32.29 6.96 -14.89
N GLU A 334 -33.19 6.15 -15.47
CA GLU A 334 -32.85 5.18 -16.52
C GLU A 334 -32.16 5.80 -17.74
N LYS A 335 -32.23 7.14 -17.89
CA LYS A 335 -31.55 7.93 -18.95
C LYS A 335 -30.15 8.41 -18.59
N ASP A 336 -29.68 8.23 -17.35
CA ASP A 336 -28.36 8.71 -16.91
C ASP A 336 -27.22 7.72 -17.26
N LEU A 337 -27.56 6.59 -17.88
CA LEU A 337 -26.62 5.59 -18.37
C LEU A 337 -26.04 6.05 -19.72
N ASP A 338 -24.74 5.83 -19.93
CA ASP A 338 -24.10 6.08 -21.23
C ASP A 338 -24.40 4.94 -22.23
N ALA A 339 -24.32 5.25 -23.52
CA ALA A 339 -24.69 4.33 -24.60
C ALA A 339 -23.81 3.06 -24.67
N ALA A 340 -22.56 3.13 -24.20
CA ALA A 340 -21.65 1.98 -24.19
C ALA A 340 -22.05 0.99 -23.08
N ARG A 341 -22.18 1.45 -21.82
CA ARG A 341 -22.67 0.62 -20.71
C ARG A 341 -24.09 0.11 -20.94
N ALA A 342 -24.95 0.92 -21.56
CA ALA A 342 -26.27 0.48 -21.96
C ALA A 342 -26.21 -0.69 -22.95
N GLN A 343 -25.29 -0.67 -23.91
CA GLN A 343 -25.11 -1.76 -24.87
C GLN A 343 -24.61 -3.04 -24.20
N GLU A 344 -23.52 -2.96 -23.42
CA GLU A 344 -22.97 -4.10 -22.66
C GLU A 344 -24.03 -4.74 -21.75
N PHE A 345 -24.85 -3.92 -21.09
CA PHE A 345 -25.94 -4.39 -20.24
C PHE A 345 -27.08 -5.02 -21.03
N ILE A 346 -27.48 -4.43 -22.17
CA ILE A 346 -28.52 -4.99 -23.06
C ILE A 346 -28.09 -6.34 -23.64
N GLU A 347 -26.82 -6.51 -23.99
CA GLU A 347 -26.26 -7.78 -24.44
C GLU A 347 -26.21 -8.81 -23.30
N TRP A 348 -25.78 -8.41 -22.10
CA TRP A 348 -25.84 -9.27 -20.92
C TRP A 348 -27.27 -9.73 -20.60
N LEU A 349 -28.26 -8.82 -20.58
CA LEU A 349 -29.68 -9.10 -20.37
C LEU A 349 -30.28 -10.07 -21.41
N GLN A 350 -29.65 -10.25 -22.57
CA GLN A 350 -30.05 -11.22 -23.60
C GLN A 350 -29.43 -12.60 -23.40
N THR A 351 -28.40 -12.74 -22.55
CA THR A 351 -27.78 -14.05 -22.24
C THR A 351 -28.65 -14.87 -21.29
N GLU A 352 -28.65 -16.18 -21.50
CA GLU A 352 -29.47 -17.13 -20.73
C GLU A 352 -29.06 -17.23 -19.25
N GLN A 353 -27.84 -16.82 -18.90
CA GLN A 353 -27.33 -16.77 -17.52
C GLN A 353 -27.79 -15.55 -16.72
N ALA A 354 -28.27 -14.49 -17.37
CA ALA A 354 -28.52 -13.21 -16.71
C ALA A 354 -29.84 -13.20 -15.90
N ARG A 355 -30.77 -14.10 -16.22
CA ARG A 355 -32.10 -14.17 -15.60
C ARG A 355 -31.98 -14.36 -14.08
N PRO A 356 -32.60 -13.49 -13.24
CA PRO A 356 -32.51 -13.60 -11.79
C PRO A 356 -33.07 -14.94 -11.31
N ALA A 357 -32.40 -15.53 -10.32
CA ALA A 357 -32.82 -16.78 -9.70
C ALA A 357 -34.25 -16.66 -9.14
N ALA A 358 -35.02 -17.74 -9.21
CA ALA A 358 -36.44 -17.74 -8.87
C ALA A 358 -36.67 -17.74 -7.33
N GLY A 359 -36.42 -16.59 -6.72
CA GLY A 359 -36.77 -16.25 -5.34
C GLY A 359 -36.57 -14.74 -5.14
N GLY A 360 -37.57 -13.93 -4.83
CA GLY A 360 -38.91 -14.25 -4.33
C GLY A 360 -39.07 -13.57 -2.98
N ALA A 361 -39.80 -12.46 -2.95
CA ALA A 361 -39.93 -11.63 -1.77
C ALA A 361 -40.97 -12.16 -0.79
N GLU A 362 -40.54 -12.43 0.43
CA GLU A 362 -41.27 -12.33 1.71
C GLU A 362 -40.32 -11.73 2.77
#